data_AF-A0A531LM40-F1
#
_entry.id   AF-A0A531LM40-F1
#
_cell.length_a   1.000
_cell.length_b   1.000
_cell.length_c   1.000
_cell.angle_alpha   90.00
_cell.angle_beta   90.00
_cell.angle_gamma   90.00
#
_symmetry.space_group_name_H-M   'P 1'
#
loop_
_entity.id
_entity.type
_entity.pdbx_description
1 polymer ?
#
loop_
_entity_poly.entity_id
_entity_poly.type
_entity_poly.pdbx_seq_one_letter_code
_entity_poly.pdbx_strand_id
1 'polypeptide(L)'
;AVGSILIVDLDVHQGDGTADILKDEPRAFTFSMHGERNYPVRKIASDLDVALPDGTGDTAYLERLGGILPELSARTRWDIVFYNAGVDVHAGDRLG
;
A
#
# COMPACT_ATOMS: atom_id res chain seq x y z
N ALA A 1 23.01 9.16 6.29
CA ALA A 1 21.77 9.11 7.11
C ALA A 1 20.61 8.84 6.17
N VAL A 2 19.56 8.14 6.62
CA VAL A 2 18.36 7.86 5.81
C VAL A 2 17.51 9.14 5.71
N GLY A 3 17.30 9.63 4.49
CA GLY A 3 16.58 10.87 4.18
C GLY A 3 15.26 10.68 3.46
N SER A 4 15.04 9.55 2.80
CA SER A 4 13.77 9.21 2.12
C SER A 4 13.41 7.73 2.32
N ILE A 5 12.17 7.47 2.69
CA ILE A 5 11.66 6.15 3.06
C ILE A 5 10.38 5.92 2.24
N LEU A 6 10.30 4.79 1.56
CA LEU A 6 9.07 4.32 0.93
C LEU A 6 8.52 3.13 1.72
N ILE A 7 7.23 3.17 2.01
CA ILE A 7 6.47 2.02 2.50
C ILE A 7 5.57 1.58 1.36
N VAL A 8 5.73 0.32 0.95
CA VAL A 8 4.83 -0.39 0.04
C VAL A 8 4.03 -1.38 0.87
N ASP A 9 2.73 -1.13 1.01
CA ASP A 9 1.82 -2.01 1.73
C ASP A 9 0.84 -2.68 0.77
N LEU A 10 0.96 -4.01 0.66
CA LEU A 10 0.13 -4.86 -0.19
C LEU A 10 -0.66 -5.90 0.62
N ASP A 11 -0.89 -5.65 1.90
CA ASP A 11 -1.91 -6.36 2.68
C ASP A 11 -3.32 -6.07 2.12
N VAL A 12 -4.25 -7.01 2.24
CA VAL A 12 -5.64 -6.81 1.77
C VAL A 12 -6.35 -5.74 2.58
N HIS A 13 -5.95 -5.55 3.84
CA HIS A 13 -6.40 -4.47 4.70
C HIS A 13 -5.58 -3.21 4.45
N GLN A 14 -6.18 -2.04 4.65
CA GLN A 14 -5.40 -0.81 4.55
C GLN A 14 -4.38 -0.78 5.70
N GLY A 15 -3.13 -0.38 5.38
CA GLY A 15 -2.07 -0.08 6.34
C GLY A 15 -2.31 1.20 7.16
N ASP A 16 -3.49 1.31 7.77
CA ASP A 16 -3.98 2.49 8.49
C ASP A 16 -3.10 2.92 9.66
N GLY A 17 -2.60 1.96 10.45
CA GLY A 17 -1.68 2.23 11.55
C GLY A 17 -0.35 2.83 11.06
N THR A 18 0.16 2.35 9.92
CA THR A 18 1.38 2.91 9.32
C THR A 18 1.14 4.33 8.82
N ALA A 19 -0.01 4.56 8.17
CA ALA A 19 -0.41 5.91 7.73
C ALA A 19 -0.53 6.89 8.91
N ASP A 20 -1.20 6.50 10.00
CA ASP A 20 -1.42 7.39 11.15
C ASP A 20 -0.14 7.71 11.93
N ILE A 21 0.73 6.71 12.14
CA ILE A 21 1.98 6.89 12.90
C ILE A 21 2.98 7.75 12.10
N LEU A 22 2.98 7.65 10.76
CA LEU A 22 3.94 8.34 9.89
C LEU A 22 3.41 9.65 9.28
N LYS A 23 2.16 10.05 9.55
CA LYS A 23 1.54 11.25 8.94
C LYS A 23 2.34 12.54 9.07
N ASP A 24 3.13 12.68 10.15
CA ASP A 24 3.94 13.85 10.44
C ASP A 24 5.45 13.62 10.21
N GLU A 25 5.84 12.50 9.59
CA GLU A 25 7.23 12.18 9.25
C GLU A 25 7.53 12.54 7.79
N PRO A 26 8.15 13.69 7.50
CA PRO A 26 8.32 14.20 6.14
C PRO A 26 9.28 13.37 5.27
N ARG A 27 10.04 12.42 5.86
CA ARG A 27 10.91 11.50 5.11
C ARG A 27 10.16 10.28 4.61
N ALA A 28 9.00 9.96 5.18
CA ALA A 28 8.23 8.77 4.85
C ALA A 28 7.21 9.07 3.75
N PHE A 29 7.05 8.10 2.85
CA PHE A 29 5.97 8.05 1.88
C PHE A 29 5.28 6.71 2.01
N THR A 30 3.98 6.73 2.28
CA THR A 30 3.14 5.57 2.53
C THR A 30 2.25 5.29 1.32
N PHE A 31 2.49 4.15 0.67
CA PHE A 31 1.64 3.61 -0.38
C PHE A 31 0.92 2.37 0.14
N SER A 32 -0.40 2.34 0.02
CA SER A 32 -1.23 1.17 0.33
C SER A 32 -2.16 0.85 -0.83
N MET A 33 -2.15 -0.41 -1.28
CA MET A 33 -3.12 -0.93 -2.24
C MET A 33 -3.90 -2.07 -1.57
N HIS A 34 -5.18 -1.83 -1.30
CA HIS A 34 -5.98 -2.63 -0.38
C HIS A 34 -7.42 -2.81 -0.88
N GLY A 35 -8.18 -3.72 -0.27
CA GLY A 35 -9.59 -3.90 -0.56
C GLY A 35 -10.42 -2.68 -0.15
N GLU A 36 -11.19 -2.13 -1.10
CA GLU A 36 -12.02 -0.94 -0.89
C GLU A 36 -12.98 -1.08 0.29
N ARG A 37 -13.58 -2.28 0.41
CA ARG A 37 -14.65 -2.57 1.37
C ARG A 37 -14.18 -3.41 2.56
N ASN A 38 -12.88 -3.68 2.68
CA ASN A 38 -12.32 -4.45 3.79
C ASN A 38 -11.97 -3.55 5.00
N TYR A 39 -11.55 -4.14 6.12
CA TYR A 39 -11.09 -3.39 7.30
C TYR A 39 -9.87 -2.50 6.96
N PRO A 40 -9.73 -1.33 7.61
CA PRO A 40 -10.69 -0.67 8.49
C PRO A 40 -11.85 -0.07 7.70
N VAL A 41 -13.03 0.02 8.35
CA VAL A 41 -14.24 0.60 7.73
C VAL A 41 -14.04 2.07 7.36
N ARG A 42 -13.29 2.80 8.19
CA ARG A 42 -12.88 4.18 7.91
C ARG A 42 -11.41 4.17 7.58
N LYS A 43 -11.09 4.47 6.33
CA LYS A 43 -9.70 4.56 5.87
C LYS A 43 -9.01 5.78 6.48
N ILE A 44 -7.74 5.62 6.82
CA ILE A 44 -6.85 6.71 7.20
C ILE A 44 -6.09 7.12 5.94
N ALA A 45 -6.05 8.41 5.63
CA ALA A 45 -5.34 8.89 4.44
C ALA A 45 -3.84 8.59 4.57
N SER A 46 -3.30 7.83 3.63
CA SER A 46 -1.86 7.69 3.39
C SER A 46 -1.41 8.71 2.34
N ASP A 47 -0.16 8.63 1.88
CA ASP A 47 0.31 9.48 0.78
C ASP A 47 -0.19 9.00 -0.59
N LEU A 48 -0.45 7.70 -0.74
CA LEU A 48 -1.06 7.09 -1.91
C LEU A 48 -1.91 5.87 -1.51
N ASP A 49 -3.23 6.04 -1.53
CA ASP A 49 -4.19 4.95 -1.34
C ASP A 49 -4.76 4.48 -2.68
N VAL A 50 -4.75 3.16 -2.90
CA VAL A 50 -5.41 2.52 -4.03
C VAL A 50 -6.40 1.49 -3.52
N ALA A 51 -7.67 1.88 -3.52
CA ALA A 51 -8.78 1.00 -3.20
C ALA A 51 -9.09 0.09 -4.39
N LEU A 52 -9.06 -1.23 -4.17
CA LEU A 52 -9.39 -2.25 -5.15
C LEU A 52 -10.81 -2.78 -4.92
N PRO A 53 -11.63 -2.90 -5.97
CA PRO A 53 -12.95 -3.53 -5.87
C PRO A 53 -12.87 -5.00 -5.43
N ASP A 54 -13.91 -5.48 -4.75
CA ASP A 54 -14.05 -6.90 -4.38
C ASP A 54 -13.90 -7.80 -5.61
N GLY A 55 -13.16 -8.90 -5.46
CA GLY A 55 -12.94 -9.88 -6.54
C GLY A 55 -11.95 -9.43 -7.62
N THR A 56 -11.16 -8.37 -7.37
CA THR A 56 -10.01 -8.03 -8.21
C THR A 56 -9.08 -9.25 -8.35
N GLY A 57 -8.92 -9.75 -9.57
CA GLY A 57 -8.03 -10.89 -9.86
C GLY A 57 -6.61 -10.46 -10.26
N ASP A 58 -5.73 -11.45 -10.35
CA ASP A 58 -4.29 -11.29 -10.57
C ASP A 58 -3.93 -10.32 -11.70
N THR A 59 -4.57 -10.44 -12.88
CA THR A 59 -4.25 -9.59 -14.03
C THR A 59 -4.49 -8.11 -13.71
N ALA A 60 -5.69 -7.76 -13.22
CA ALA A 60 -6.02 -6.38 -12.90
C ALA A 60 -5.17 -5.86 -11.72
N TYR A 61 -4.90 -6.71 -10.73
CA TYR A 61 -4.04 -6.40 -9.59
C TYR A 61 -2.62 -6.05 -10.04
N LEU A 62 -2.00 -6.91 -10.85
CA LEU A 62 -0.63 -6.76 -11.32
C LEU A 62 -0.49 -5.64 -12.35
N GLU A 63 -1.48 -5.42 -13.22
CA GLU A 63 -1.50 -4.26 -14.12
C GLU A 63 -1.51 -2.96 -13.34
N ARG A 64 -2.35 -2.86 -12.29
CA ARG A 64 -2.44 -1.66 -11.47
C ARG A 64 -1.14 -1.44 -10.70
N LEU A 65 -0.63 -2.46 -10.03
CA LEU A 65 0.63 -2.39 -9.29
C LEU A 65 1.82 -2.08 -10.21
N GLY A 66 1.85 -2.71 -11.39
CA GLY A 66 2.88 -2.54 -12.40
C GLY A 66 2.92 -1.14 -13.03
N GLY A 67 1.80 -0.41 -13.01
CA GLY A 67 1.77 1.02 -13.34
C GLY A 67 2.31 1.91 -12.21
N ILE A 68 1.99 1.58 -10.96
CA ILE A 68 2.31 2.44 -9.79
C ILE A 68 3.76 2.32 -9.36
N LEU A 69 4.32 1.11 -9.26
CA LEU A 69 5.68 0.91 -8.74
C LEU A 69 6.75 1.68 -9.56
N PRO A 70 6.69 1.71 -10.90
CA PRO A 70 7.59 2.56 -11.69
C PRO A 70 7.45 4.05 -11.39
N GLU A 71 6.23 4.56 -11.21
CA GLU A 71 5.98 5.96 -10.84
C GLU A 71 6.57 6.29 -9.47
N LEU A 72 6.36 5.42 -8.48
CA LEU A 72 6.96 5.55 -7.15
C LEU A 72 8.49 5.51 -7.22
N SER A 73 9.05 4.61 -8.02
CA SER A 73 10.50 4.51 -8.23
C SER A 73 11.09 5.73 -8.93
N ALA A 74 10.32 6.40 -9.80
CA ALA A 74 10.77 7.58 -10.53
C ALA A 74 10.61 8.88 -9.73
N ARG A 75 9.72 8.90 -8.73
CA ARG A 75 9.40 10.10 -7.93
C ARG A 75 10.61 10.67 -7.19
N THR A 76 11.43 9.83 -6.59
CA THR A 76 12.67 10.22 -5.90
C THR A 76 13.58 9.01 -5.70
N ARG A 77 14.84 9.25 -5.34
CA ARG A 77 15.74 8.19 -4.89
C ARG A 77 15.41 7.85 -3.45
N TRP A 78 14.69 6.75 -3.25
CA TRP A 78 14.44 6.18 -1.92
C TRP A 78 15.74 5.62 -1.34
N ASP A 79 16.06 5.97 -0.09
CA ASP A 79 17.21 5.39 0.61
C ASP A 79 16.89 4.00 1.17
N ILE A 80 15.63 3.76 1.50
CA ILE A 80 15.12 2.49 2.00
C ILE A 80 13.67 2.29 1.55
N VAL A 81 13.32 1.03 1.27
CA VAL A 81 11.95 0.61 0.98
C VAL A 81 11.58 -0.48 1.98
N PHE A 82 10.48 -0.27 2.70
CA PHE A 82 9.81 -1.31 3.48
C PHE A 82 8.68 -1.90 2.65
N TYR A 83 8.64 -3.22 2.56
CA TYR A 83 7.58 -3.94 1.88
C TYR A 83 6.78 -4.76 2.90
N ASN A 84 5.55 -4.34 3.16
CA ASN A 84 4.59 -5.13 3.92
C ASN A 84 3.90 -6.10 2.96
N ALA A 85 4.30 -7.37 3.04
CA ALA A 85 3.91 -8.44 2.14
C ALA A 85 2.77 -9.27 2.77
N GLY A 86 1.63 -8.64 3.06
CA GLY A 86 0.44 -9.35 3.52
C GLY A 86 0.05 -10.43 2.51
N VAL A 87 -0.31 -11.61 3.01
CA VAL A 87 -0.63 -12.80 2.18
C VAL A 87 -2.12 -13.10 2.14
N ASP A 88 -2.90 -12.39 2.94
CA ASP A 88 -4.35 -12.47 3.01
C ASP A 88 -5.04 -11.83 1.79
N VAL A 89 -4.29 -11.29 0.82
CA VAL A 89 -4.80 -11.02 -0.54
C VAL A 89 -5.11 -12.29 -1.35
N HIS A 90 -4.68 -13.45 -0.86
CA HIS A 90 -4.88 -14.73 -1.55
C HIS A 90 -6.37 -15.10 -1.60
N ALA A 91 -6.86 -15.51 -2.78
CA ALA A 91 -8.29 -15.79 -3.02
C ALA A 91 -8.95 -16.86 -2.11
N GLY A 92 -8.16 -17.62 -1.35
CA GLY A 92 -8.62 -18.61 -0.39
C GLY A 92 -8.47 -18.21 1.08
N ASP A 93 -8.02 -16.98 1.36
CA ASP A 93 -7.98 -16.46 2.71
C ASP A 93 -9.41 -16.21 3.24
N ARG A 94 -9.57 -16.18 4.56
CA ARG A 94 -10.86 -16.04 5.23
C ARG A 94 -11.12 -14.61 5.71
N LEU A 95 -10.09 -13.76 5.78
CA LEU A 95 -10.15 -12.42 6.37
C LEU A 95 -10.13 -11.30 5.33
N GLY A 96 -9.78 -11.59 4.08
CA GLY A 96 -9.90 -10.68 2.95
C GLY A 96 -9.81 -11.42 1.64
#